data_AF-A0A9W8QL28-F1
#
_entry.id   AF-A0A9W8QL28-F1
#
_cell.length_a   1.000
_cell.length_b   1.000
_cell.length_c   1.000
_cell.angle_alpha   90.00
_cell.angle_beta   90.00
_cell.angle_gamma   90.00
#
_symmetry.space_group_name_H-M   'P 1'
#
loop_
_entity.id
_entity.type
_entity.pdbx_description
1 polymer ?
#
loop_
_entity_poly.entity_id
_entity_poly.type
_entity_poly.pdbx_seq_one_letter_code
_entity_poly.pdbx_strand_id
1 'polypeptide(L)'
;MTANLELLKKETVITDGEIFRLPALIAYRDPRRRGGRSGARRRVLELIDKHGPGGDARNETAVTERRREIDVSKPFSLESPLPSLVNGVPLSDSHYVTPKPFGPLINGRDMFEIVATSVYHKAGYTTVDFVDDWRLHLASGDVHCFGNTYRDTTQPWWSK
;
A
#
# COMPACT_ATOMS: atom_id res chain seq x y z
N MET A 1 2.26 9.87 7.34
CA MET A 1 3.20 8.78 7.63
C MET A 1 4.36 9.23 8.54
N THR A 2 4.99 10.39 8.29
CA THR A 2 6.14 10.89 9.07
C THR A 2 5.95 10.87 10.60
N ALA A 3 4.83 11.36 11.11
CA ALA A 3 4.55 11.37 12.55
C ALA A 3 4.61 9.97 13.20
N ASN A 4 4.11 8.94 12.49
CA ASN A 4 4.18 7.56 12.99
C ASN A 4 5.62 7.03 12.95
N LEU A 5 6.42 7.40 11.95
CA LEU A 5 7.83 6.98 11.87
C LEU A 5 8.64 7.59 13.01
N GLU A 6 8.46 8.88 13.29
CA GLU A 6 9.14 9.55 14.41
C GLU A 6 8.74 8.92 15.76
N LEU A 7 7.46 8.60 15.94
CA LEU A 7 7.00 7.90 17.12
C LEU A 7 7.63 6.50 17.24
N LEU A 8 7.62 5.70 16.17
CA LEU A 8 8.21 4.35 16.20
C LEU A 8 9.70 4.39 16.53
N LYS A 9 10.47 5.29 15.90
CA LYS A 9 11.89 5.48 16.20
C LYS A 9 12.11 5.80 17.68
N LYS A 10 11.30 6.70 18.23
CA LYS A 10 11.37 7.11 19.63
C LYS A 10 11.03 5.97 20.60
N GLU A 11 10.02 5.15 20.30
CA GLU A 11 9.48 4.16 21.24
C GLU A 11 10.07 2.74 21.09
N THR A 12 10.75 2.43 19.96
CA THR A 12 11.23 1.06 19.67
C THR A 12 12.72 0.96 19.33
N VAL A 13 13.45 2.08 19.31
CA VAL A 13 14.90 2.16 18.98
C VAL A 13 15.22 1.79 17.52
N ILE A 14 14.21 1.56 16.67
CA ILE A 14 14.45 1.31 15.24
C ILE A 14 15.13 2.50 14.57
N THR A 15 16.09 2.21 13.69
CA THR A 15 16.86 3.20 12.93
C THR A 15 16.33 3.33 11.50
N ASP A 16 16.76 4.37 10.78
CA ASP A 16 16.41 4.51 9.35
C ASP A 16 16.92 3.35 8.48
N GLY A 17 18.00 2.67 8.90
CA GLY A 17 18.53 1.48 8.22
C GLY A 17 17.61 0.25 8.33
N GLU A 18 16.70 0.24 9.29
CA GLU A 18 15.72 -0.83 9.52
C GLU A 18 14.34 -0.49 8.95
N ILE A 19 14.18 0.69 8.33
CA ILE A 19 12.91 1.14 7.74
C ILE A 19 12.94 0.93 6.22
N PHE A 20 12.26 -0.13 5.79
CA PHE A 20 12.07 -0.47 4.38
C PHE A 20 10.76 0.15 3.86
N ARG A 21 10.81 0.83 2.71
CA ARG A 21 9.68 1.59 2.14
C ARG A 21 9.16 0.90 0.89
N LEU A 22 7.84 0.74 0.82
CA LEU A 22 7.14 0.13 -0.30
C LEU A 22 6.32 1.18 -1.07
N PRO A 23 6.12 0.99 -2.39
CA PRO A 23 5.21 1.83 -3.15
C PRO A 23 3.78 1.66 -2.64
N ALA A 24 3.08 2.76 -2.43
CA ALA A 24 1.68 2.76 -2.01
C ALA A 24 0.95 3.98 -2.57
N LEU A 25 -0.31 3.77 -2.97
CA LEU A 25 -1.23 4.84 -3.30
C LEU A 25 -2.23 5.00 -2.16
N ILE A 26 -2.38 6.23 -1.68
CA ILE A 26 -3.32 6.60 -0.62
C ILE A 26 -4.19 7.73 -1.14
N ALA A 27 -5.51 7.55 -1.06
CA ALA A 27 -6.49 8.51 -1.52
C ALA A 27 -7.48 8.84 -0.41
N TYR A 28 -8.15 9.99 -0.53
CA TYR A 28 -9.28 10.32 0.31
C TYR A 28 -10.50 9.48 -0.11
N ARG A 29 -11.11 8.80 0.86
CA ARG A 29 -12.38 8.11 0.67
C ARG A 29 -13.50 9.15 0.60
N ASP A 30 -14.20 9.21 -0.53
CA ASP A 30 -15.34 10.10 -0.72
C ASP A 30 -16.57 9.55 0.05
N PRO A 31 -17.00 10.19 1.15
CA PRO A 31 -18.07 9.66 2.02
C PRO A 31 -19.44 9.60 1.32
N ARG A 32 -19.60 10.27 0.16
CA ARG A 32 -20.82 10.22 -0.65
C ARG A 32 -20.87 9.01 -1.57
N ARG A 33 -19.76 8.28 -1.73
CA ARG A 33 -19.72 7.05 -2.54
C ARG A 33 -20.16 5.86 -1.70
N ARG A 34 -21.48 5.75 -1.49
CA ARG A 34 -22.11 4.54 -0.96
C ARG A 34 -22.26 3.40 -1.99
N GLY A 35 -21.78 3.59 -3.23
CA GLY A 35 -21.70 2.55 -4.25
C GLY A 35 -20.30 1.94 -4.27
N GLY A 36 -20.21 0.60 -4.24
CA GLY A 36 -18.97 -0.16 -4.04
C GLY A 36 -17.75 0.31 -4.84
N ARG A 37 -16.56 -0.01 -4.31
CA ARG A 37 -15.19 0.45 -4.67
C ARG A 37 -14.81 0.43 -6.18
N SER A 38 -15.66 -0.10 -7.05
CA SER A 38 -15.57 -0.04 -8.52
C SER A 38 -15.41 1.38 -9.10
N GLY A 39 -16.00 2.41 -8.48
CA GLY A 39 -15.98 3.78 -8.99
C GLY A 39 -14.65 4.52 -8.83
N ALA A 40 -13.73 4.01 -7.99
CA ALA A 40 -12.38 4.54 -7.84
C ALA A 40 -11.48 4.09 -9.00
N ARG A 41 -11.61 2.83 -9.44
CA ARG A 41 -10.88 2.25 -10.58
C ARG A 41 -11.07 3.05 -11.86
N ARG A 42 -12.32 3.44 -12.17
CA ARG A 42 -12.60 4.18 -13.41
C ARG A 42 -11.88 5.53 -13.45
N ARG A 43 -11.78 6.23 -12.32
CA ARG A 43 -11.15 7.56 -12.26
C ARG A 43 -9.63 7.52 -12.21
N VAL A 44 -9.04 6.54 -11.53
CA VAL A 44 -7.57 6.37 -11.53
C VAL A 44 -7.09 5.93 -12.91
N LEU A 45 -7.78 4.97 -13.55
CA LEU A 45 -7.46 4.61 -14.93
C LEU A 45 -7.73 5.77 -15.90
N GLU A 46 -8.84 6.52 -15.77
CA GLU A 46 -9.07 7.73 -16.59
C GLU A 46 -7.96 8.77 -16.40
N LEU A 47 -7.41 8.92 -15.19
CA LEU A 47 -6.28 9.82 -14.92
C LEU A 47 -4.98 9.33 -15.57
N ILE A 48 -4.73 8.03 -15.57
CA ILE A 48 -3.54 7.41 -16.19
C ILE A 48 -3.65 7.45 -17.72
N ASP A 49 -4.81 7.07 -18.28
CA ASP A 49 -5.08 7.08 -19.73
C ASP A 49 -5.05 8.48 -20.31
N LYS A 50 -5.50 9.50 -19.55
CA LYS A 50 -5.51 10.89 -20.03
C LYS A 50 -4.10 11.47 -20.21
N HIS A 51 -3.07 10.90 -19.58
CA HIS A 51 -1.71 11.45 -19.61
C HIS A 51 -0.71 10.64 -20.45
N GLY A 52 -1.09 9.46 -20.97
CA GLY A 52 -0.27 8.64 -21.86
C GLY A 52 1.10 8.22 -21.30
N PRO A 53 1.87 7.38 -22.02
CA PRO A 53 3.23 7.04 -21.63
C PRO A 53 4.18 8.14 -22.13
N GLY A 54 4.31 9.20 -21.33
CA GLY A 54 5.10 10.38 -21.66
C GLY A 54 4.33 11.64 -21.32
N GLY A 55 4.27 11.98 -20.04
CA GLY A 55 3.58 13.17 -19.56
C GLY A 55 4.25 14.43 -20.10
N ASP A 56 3.64 15.05 -21.10
CA ASP A 56 4.07 16.34 -21.63
C ASP A 56 3.93 17.43 -20.56
N ALA A 57 5.05 18.08 -20.24
CA ALA A 57 5.20 19.17 -19.27
C ALA A 57 4.60 20.51 -19.73
N ARG A 58 3.43 20.49 -20.38
CA ARG A 58 2.79 21.69 -20.96
C ARG A 58 1.30 21.75 -20.66
N ASN A 59 0.95 21.97 -19.39
CA ASN A 59 -0.19 22.78 -18.93
C ASN A 59 -0.34 22.67 -17.41
N GLU A 60 0.63 23.19 -16.66
CA GLU A 60 0.51 23.33 -15.20
C GLU A 60 -0.53 24.40 -14.79
N THR A 61 -0.93 25.27 -15.71
CA THR A 61 -1.84 26.40 -15.45
C THR A 61 -3.33 26.10 -15.54
N ALA A 62 -3.74 24.91 -16.02
CA ALA A 62 -5.16 24.55 -16.15
C ALA A 62 -5.67 23.58 -15.06
N VAL A 63 -4.78 23.05 -14.22
CA VAL A 63 -5.14 22.10 -13.13
C VAL A 63 -5.31 22.83 -11.78
N THR A 64 -5.28 24.16 -11.77
CA THR A 64 -5.43 24.98 -10.56
C THR A 64 -6.89 25.17 -10.13
N GLU A 65 -7.89 24.92 -10.99
CA GLU A 65 -9.29 25.31 -10.70
C GLU A 65 -10.20 24.22 -10.09
N ARG A 66 -9.68 23.06 -9.68
CA ARG A 66 -10.48 22.06 -8.91
C ARG A 66 -9.74 21.38 -7.77
N ARG A 67 -8.81 22.08 -7.11
CA ARG A 67 -8.48 21.70 -5.73
C ARG A 67 -9.68 22.08 -4.87
N ARG A 68 -10.62 21.15 -4.72
CA ARG A 68 -11.63 21.24 -3.66
C ARG A 68 -10.85 21.35 -2.35
N GLU A 69 -10.93 22.51 -1.70
CA GLU A 69 -10.47 22.67 -0.33
C GLU A 69 -11.09 21.56 0.51
N ILE A 70 -10.23 20.68 1.01
CA ILE A 70 -10.65 19.60 1.87
C ILE A 70 -10.95 20.26 3.21
N ASP A 71 -12.23 20.29 3.58
CA ASP A 71 -12.69 20.69 4.90
C ASP A 71 -12.11 19.73 5.95
N VAL A 72 -10.96 20.11 6.51
CA VAL A 72 -10.21 19.37 7.53
C VAL A 72 -10.95 19.27 8.88
N SER A 73 -12.09 19.95 9.04
CA SER A 73 -12.92 19.85 10.24
C SER A 73 -13.79 18.59 10.28
N LYS A 74 -13.96 17.90 9.15
CA LYS A 74 -14.73 16.64 9.08
C LYS A 74 -13.80 15.43 9.13
N PRO A 75 -14.19 14.35 9.83
CA PRO A 75 -13.40 13.12 9.82
C PRO A 75 -13.30 12.62 8.38
N PHE A 76 -12.10 12.73 7.80
CA PHE A 76 -11.77 12.16 6.51
C PHE A 76 -11.26 10.74 6.73
N SER A 77 -11.67 9.82 5.87
CA SER A 77 -11.07 8.49 5.83
C SER A 77 -10.11 8.42 4.66
N LEU A 78 -8.97 7.80 4.88
CA LEU A 78 -8.06 7.43 3.79
C LEU A 78 -8.38 6.01 3.34
N GLU A 79 -8.17 5.73 2.06
CA GLU A 79 -8.27 4.39 1.48
C GLU A 79 -7.08 4.13 0.56
N SER A 80 -6.79 2.84 0.33
CA SER A 80 -5.86 2.45 -0.74
C SER A 80 -6.65 2.08 -2.00
N PRO A 81 -6.38 2.74 -3.15
CA PRO A 81 -7.02 2.40 -4.42
C PRO A 81 -6.61 1.03 -4.97
N LEU A 82 -5.43 0.53 -4.60
CA LEU A 82 -4.85 -0.76 -5.01
C LEU A 82 -4.59 -1.62 -3.77
N PRO A 83 -4.50 -2.96 -3.90
CA PRO A 83 -4.15 -3.82 -2.77
C PRO A 83 -2.84 -3.38 -2.12
N SER A 84 -2.81 -3.40 -0.79
CA SER A 84 -1.72 -2.79 -0.03
C SER A 84 -0.61 -3.80 0.24
N LEU A 85 0.56 -3.61 -0.37
CA LEU A 85 1.73 -4.49 -0.20
C LEU A 85 2.10 -4.76 1.27
N VAL A 86 1.99 -3.75 2.15
CA VAL A 86 2.30 -3.90 3.58
C VAL A 86 1.26 -4.72 4.35
N ASN A 87 0.07 -4.93 3.80
CA ASN A 87 -1.04 -5.64 4.43
C ASN A 87 -1.01 -7.14 4.11
N GLY A 88 0.20 -7.70 4.12
CA GLY A 88 0.52 -9.11 3.95
C GLY A 88 0.78 -9.83 5.26
N VAL A 89 1.16 -11.11 5.17
CA VAL A 89 1.37 -12.01 6.30
C VAL A 89 2.74 -12.69 6.20
N PRO A 90 3.63 -12.54 7.21
CA PRO A 90 4.85 -13.35 7.30
C PRO A 90 4.51 -14.76 7.79
N LEU A 91 4.85 -15.76 6.97
CA LEU A 91 4.65 -17.18 7.27
C LEU A 91 5.86 -17.82 7.97
N SER A 92 7.05 -17.25 7.77
CA SER A 92 8.28 -17.59 8.49
C SER A 92 9.22 -16.39 8.49
N ASP A 93 10.40 -16.53 9.11
CA ASP A 93 11.46 -15.52 9.08
C ASP A 93 11.98 -15.23 7.66
N SER A 94 11.68 -16.10 6.69
CA SER A 94 12.19 -15.99 5.31
C SER A 94 11.10 -15.94 4.25
N HIS A 95 9.82 -16.11 4.61
CA HIS A 95 8.71 -16.18 3.67
C HIS A 95 7.60 -15.19 4.01
N TYR A 96 7.34 -14.27 3.09
CA TYR A 96 6.28 -13.27 3.19
C TYR A 96 5.23 -13.47 2.08
N VAL A 97 3.95 -13.43 2.45
CA VAL A 97 2.84 -13.44 1.49
C VAL A 97 2.20 -12.06 1.48
N THR A 98 2.13 -11.43 0.31
CA THR A 98 1.66 -10.04 0.15
C THR A 98 0.54 -9.97 -0.90
N PRO A 99 -0.36 -8.97 -0.81
CA PRO A 99 -1.33 -8.71 -1.87
C PRO A 99 -0.65 -8.39 -3.21
N LYS A 100 -1.21 -8.89 -4.30
CA LYS A 100 -0.79 -8.51 -5.65
C LYS A 100 -1.13 -7.03 -5.87
N PRO A 101 -0.16 -6.14 -6.12
CA PRO A 101 -0.39 -4.70 -6.12
C PRO A 101 -1.12 -4.19 -7.36
N PHE A 102 -1.10 -4.93 -8.48
CA PHE A 102 -1.60 -4.50 -9.78
C PHE A 102 -1.05 -3.11 -10.17
N GLY A 103 0.26 -2.95 -10.00
CA GLY A 103 0.99 -1.76 -10.35
C GLY A 103 1.12 -1.57 -11.88
N PRO A 104 1.76 -0.47 -12.30
CA PRO A 104 2.00 -0.22 -13.72
C PRO A 104 2.83 -1.32 -14.36
N LEU A 105 2.41 -1.76 -15.55
CA LEU A 105 3.14 -2.73 -16.35
C LEU A 105 4.17 -2.03 -17.24
N ILE A 106 5.44 -2.39 -17.12
CA ILE A 106 6.50 -2.01 -18.06
C ILE A 106 7.06 -3.27 -18.68
N ASN A 107 6.95 -3.39 -20.00
CA ASN A 107 7.33 -4.58 -20.77
C ASN A 107 6.67 -5.87 -20.22
N GLY A 108 5.38 -5.78 -19.87
CA GLY A 108 4.61 -6.91 -19.34
C GLY A 108 4.89 -7.29 -17.88
N ARG A 109 5.72 -6.54 -17.16
CA ARG A 109 6.06 -6.81 -15.75
C ARG A 109 5.48 -5.74 -14.82
N ASP A 110 4.92 -6.17 -13.70
CA ASP A 110 4.42 -5.27 -12.66
C ASP A 110 5.59 -4.63 -11.90
N MET A 111 5.70 -3.31 -12.02
CA MET A 111 6.82 -2.57 -11.41
C MET A 111 6.72 -2.48 -9.89
N PHE A 112 5.51 -2.54 -9.31
CA PHE A 112 5.35 -2.54 -7.87
C PHE A 112 5.78 -3.88 -7.29
N GLU A 113 5.49 -5.00 -7.96
CA GLU A 113 6.01 -6.32 -7.57
C GLU A 113 7.54 -6.34 -7.61
N ILE A 114 8.16 -5.88 -8.69
CA ILE A 114 9.63 -5.85 -8.83
C ILE A 114 10.27 -5.05 -7.68
N VAL A 115 9.76 -3.85 -7.40
CA VAL A 115 10.27 -3.01 -6.32
C VAL A 115 10.02 -3.65 -4.96
N ALA A 116 8.81 -4.17 -4.73
CA ALA A 116 8.45 -4.81 -3.47
C ALA A 116 9.33 -6.03 -3.18
N THR A 117 9.53 -6.91 -4.15
CA THR A 117 10.42 -8.06 -4.05
C THR A 117 11.84 -7.61 -3.65
N SER A 118 12.41 -6.60 -4.31
CA SER A 118 13.73 -6.08 -3.94
C SER A 118 13.77 -5.52 -2.51
N VAL A 119 12.72 -4.83 -2.07
CA VAL A 119 12.62 -4.26 -0.73
C VAL A 119 12.47 -5.35 0.34
N TYR A 120 11.63 -6.35 0.12
CA TYR A 120 11.46 -7.47 1.04
C TYR A 120 12.72 -8.34 1.15
N HIS A 121 13.46 -8.54 0.05
CA HIS A 121 14.76 -9.19 0.09
C HIS A 121 15.77 -8.43 0.95
N LYS A 122 15.81 -7.10 0.84
CA LYS A 122 16.65 -6.26 1.72
C LYS A 122 16.24 -6.36 3.19
N ALA A 123 14.96 -6.62 3.46
CA ALA A 123 14.42 -6.85 4.80
C ALA A 123 14.64 -8.28 5.33
N GLY A 124 15.27 -9.18 4.56
CA GLY A 124 15.63 -10.53 5.00
C GLY A 124 14.72 -11.66 4.49
N TYR A 125 13.62 -11.36 3.81
CA TYR A 125 12.76 -12.39 3.22
C TYR A 125 13.39 -12.96 1.95
N THR A 126 13.57 -14.27 1.87
CA THR A 126 14.11 -14.94 0.67
C THR A 126 13.00 -15.36 -0.29
N THR A 127 11.76 -15.50 0.20
CA THR A 127 10.59 -15.89 -0.57
C THR A 127 9.48 -14.86 -0.39
N VAL A 128 8.92 -14.37 -1.50
CA VAL A 128 7.81 -13.41 -1.51
C VAL A 128 6.76 -13.86 -2.51
N ASP A 129 5.56 -14.20 -2.03
CA ASP A 129 4.44 -14.60 -2.88
C ASP A 129 3.40 -13.48 -2.97
N PHE A 130 2.94 -13.20 -4.20
CA PHE A 130 1.89 -12.23 -4.47
C PHE A 130 0.54 -12.92 -4.70
N VAL A 131 -0.44 -12.62 -3.86
CA VAL A 131 -1.78 -13.20 -3.92
C VAL A 131 -2.74 -12.24 -4.61
N ASP A 132 -3.43 -12.69 -5.65
CA ASP A 132 -4.59 -11.97 -6.17
C ASP A 132 -5.73 -12.02 -5.15
N ASP A 133 -5.79 -11.00 -4.29
CA ASP A 133 -6.82 -10.81 -3.28
C ASP A 133 -7.79 -9.69 -3.63
N TRP A 134 -7.89 -9.32 -4.92
CA TRP A 134 -8.63 -8.15 -5.36
C TRP A 134 -10.07 -8.08 -4.82
N ARG A 135 -10.73 -9.24 -4.68
CA ARG A 135 -12.08 -9.35 -4.10
C ARG A 135 -12.10 -8.99 -2.62
N LEU A 136 -11.09 -9.40 -1.85
CA LEU A 136 -10.92 -9.02 -0.44
C LEU A 136 -10.65 -7.51 -0.36
N HIS A 137 -9.72 -7.02 -1.18
CA HIS A 137 -9.37 -5.60 -1.25
C HIS A 137 -10.60 -4.76 -1.51
N LEU A 138 -11.48 -5.17 -2.44
CA LEU A 138 -12.74 -4.46 -2.70
C LEU A 138 -13.76 -4.56 -1.55
N ALA A 139 -13.72 -5.61 -0.72
CA ALA A 139 -14.64 -5.77 0.40
C ALA A 139 -14.27 -4.83 1.55
N SER A 140 -13.08 -4.98 2.16
CA SER A 140 -12.68 -4.13 3.29
C SER A 140 -11.19 -4.17 3.66
N GLY A 141 -10.32 -4.74 2.83
CA GLY A 141 -8.89 -4.84 3.15
C GLY A 141 -8.24 -6.01 2.45
N ASP A 142 -7.00 -6.33 2.78
CA ASP A 142 -6.20 -7.29 2.02
C ASP A 142 -6.03 -8.61 2.78
N VAL A 143 -5.16 -9.51 2.28
CA VAL A 143 -4.91 -10.84 2.87
C VAL A 143 -4.75 -10.84 4.40
N HIS A 144 -4.03 -9.87 4.98
CA HIS A 144 -3.88 -9.78 6.45
C HIS A 144 -5.19 -9.40 7.17
N CYS A 145 -6.06 -8.59 6.57
CA CYS A 145 -7.35 -8.23 7.16
C CYS A 145 -8.33 -9.41 7.28
N PHE A 146 -8.17 -10.42 6.43
CA PHE A 146 -9.04 -11.61 6.39
C PHE A 146 -8.35 -12.87 6.88
N GLY A 147 -7.09 -12.77 7.32
CA GLY A 147 -6.28 -13.86 7.80
C GLY A 147 -5.85 -13.66 9.26
N ASN A 148 -5.20 -14.69 9.80
CA ASN A 148 -4.45 -14.62 11.04
C ASN A 148 -3.42 -15.77 11.06
N THR A 149 -2.43 -15.71 11.95
CA THR A 149 -1.38 -16.74 12.09
C THR A 149 -1.20 -17.11 13.56
N TYR A 150 -1.04 -18.41 13.83
CA TYR A 150 -0.41 -18.85 15.07
C TYR A 150 1.11 -18.83 14.90
N ARG A 151 1.84 -18.48 15.97
CA ARG A 151 3.30 -18.41 15.99
C ARG A 151 3.83 -19.28 17.11
N ASP A 152 5.07 -19.71 16.97
CA ASP A 152 5.75 -20.42 18.05
C ASP A 152 5.89 -19.50 19.28
N THR A 153 5.56 -20.04 20.45
CA THR A 153 5.63 -19.35 21.75
C THR A 153 6.45 -20.16 22.77
N THR A 154 7.34 -21.04 22.30
CA THR A 154 8.17 -21.90 23.15
C THR A 154 9.16 -21.11 24.02
N GLN A 155 9.48 -19.87 23.66
CA GLN A 155 10.40 -19.02 24.42
C GLN A 155 9.78 -18.54 25.75
N PRO A 156 10.39 -18.80 26.91
CA PRO A 156 9.86 -18.37 28.19
C PRO A 156 9.96 -16.85 28.32
N TRP A 157 8.88 -16.20 28.79
CA TRP A 157 8.89 -14.76 29.01
C TRP A 157 9.74 -14.34 30.23
N TRP A 158 10.00 -15.27 31.16
CA TRP A 158 10.76 -15.03 32.39
C TRP A 158 12.27 -15.32 32.26
N SER A 159 12.74 -15.89 31.15
CA SER A 159 14.17 -16.07 30.90
C SER A 159 14.72 -14.87 30.15
N LYS A 160 15.67 -14.17 30.78
CA LYS A 160 16.50 -13.14 30.14
C LYS A 160 17.86 -13.70 29.81
#